data_AF-A0AAU9UJ81-F1
#
_entry.id   AF-A0AAU9UJ81-F1
#
_cell.length_a   1.000
_cell.length_b   1.000
_cell.length_c   1.000
_cell.angle_alpha   90.00
_cell.angle_beta   90.00
_cell.angle_gamma   90.00
#
_symmetry.space_group_name_H-M   'P 1'
#
loop_
_entity.id
_entity.type
_entity.pdbx_description
1 polymer ?
#
loop_
_entity_poly.entity_id
_entity_poly.type
_entity_poly.pdbx_seq_one_letter_code
_entity_poly.pdbx_strand_id
1 'polypeptide(L)'
;MGERIISYPDFLLYHIGTTPGHYGVGFVIKKHLINCIEGFVGISERISIMNLKLPGYKDSWSIVQVYSPTEQSDLQTIDTFYLELNKAIQEHAHKNLIVMGDYNGQIGERISGENTVLGPFTYSTKTRSRNGEKIVNFALENNLTILNTMYKKNKKKKWTWISPDGKTKNQIDFIMTNRNSCFTNFEVINKLNFNSNHRLIRAELKTTQPRKPRPKRELGNVKLGKYQIEQLAITLRDKFKDYKENIKCLGTQEKYDWIENTIKTETQLAANTKTEQKKWLTSNTIKLLEERNHLINAKDTKHRRKQLVKISKEIKESIRADRETNRMKSIEHYINKTGGIKKAYKDLTNSIDWVVKMKNNSGKCKHHRTDILEIATAYYKKLYECNTSQDEVDLGETSNIPTILQAEVEKAIDTQKSDKAPGPDVIVLRESNLKKEENHSK
;
A
#
# COMPACT_ATOMS: atom_id res chain seq x y z
N MET A 1 10.02 10.75 2.68
CA MET A 1 9.76 12.06 2.08
C MET A 1 10.03 11.96 0.59
N GLY A 2 9.38 12.78 -0.22
CA GLY A 2 9.36 12.68 -1.68
C GLY A 2 8.10 12.02 -2.23
N GLU A 3 8.11 11.81 -3.55
CA GLU A 3 7.05 11.16 -4.32
C GLU A 3 7.39 9.66 -4.46
N ARG A 4 6.50 8.76 -4.03
CA ARG A 4 6.72 7.30 -4.11
C ARG A 4 5.44 6.54 -4.43
N ILE A 5 5.60 5.42 -5.14
CA ILE A 5 4.58 4.38 -5.31
C ILE A 5 5.10 3.12 -4.62
N ILE A 6 4.33 2.56 -3.68
CA ILE A 6 4.71 1.44 -2.83
C ILE A 6 3.62 0.37 -2.93
N SER A 7 3.97 -0.80 -3.47
CA SER A 7 3.07 -1.93 -3.64
C SER A 7 3.19 -2.91 -2.47
N TYR A 8 2.21 -2.90 -1.57
CA TYR A 8 2.02 -3.91 -0.52
C TYR A 8 1.26 -5.15 -1.05
N PRO A 9 1.11 -6.24 -0.25
CA PRO A 9 0.37 -7.44 -0.67
C PRO A 9 -1.11 -7.14 -0.90
N ASP A 10 -1.71 -6.28 -0.07
CA ASP A 10 -3.15 -6.02 -0.09
C ASP A 10 -3.55 -4.76 -0.86
N PHE A 11 -2.63 -3.79 -0.98
CA PHE A 11 -2.89 -2.49 -1.58
C PHE A 11 -1.65 -1.85 -2.21
N LEU A 12 -1.88 -0.87 -3.07
CA LEU A 12 -0.89 0.07 -3.59
C LEU A 12 -1.04 1.39 -2.85
N LEU A 13 0.07 1.99 -2.43
CA LEU A 13 0.13 3.32 -1.83
C LEU A 13 0.91 4.23 -2.77
N TYR A 14 0.29 5.30 -3.23
CA TYR A 14 0.99 6.44 -3.82
C TYR A 14 0.94 7.60 -2.83
N HIS A 15 2.05 8.33 -2.68
CA HIS A 15 2.05 9.57 -1.92
C HIS A 15 3.10 10.55 -2.44
N ILE A 16 2.84 11.83 -2.21
CA ILE A 16 3.79 12.94 -2.38
C ILE A 16 3.81 13.78 -1.11
N GLY A 17 5.00 14.03 -0.58
CA GLY A 17 5.20 14.84 0.63
C GLY A 17 6.69 14.98 0.93
N THR A 18 7.19 16.20 0.79
CA THR A 18 8.59 16.60 0.96
C THR A 18 8.84 17.27 2.31
N THR A 19 7.84 17.93 2.90
CA THR A 19 7.98 18.65 4.17
C THR A 19 7.65 17.72 5.34
N PRO A 20 8.62 17.40 6.22
CA PRO A 20 8.36 16.49 7.33
C PRO A 20 7.35 17.07 8.31
N GLY A 21 6.29 16.31 8.60
CA GLY A 21 5.25 16.70 9.57
C GLY A 21 4.19 17.67 9.03
N HIS A 22 4.32 18.14 7.79
CA HIS A 22 3.36 19.05 7.16
C HIS A 22 2.89 18.51 5.81
N TYR A 23 1.68 18.90 5.42
CA TYR A 23 1.08 18.60 4.11
C TYR A 23 1.09 17.10 3.75
N GLY A 24 1.05 16.82 2.45
CA GLY A 24 1.12 15.49 1.89
C GLY A 24 -0.23 14.99 1.42
N VAL A 25 -0.26 14.47 0.20
CA VAL A 25 -1.45 13.85 -0.41
C VAL A 25 -1.07 12.51 -1.02
N GLY A 26 -2.05 11.63 -1.17
CA GLY A 26 -1.80 10.29 -1.70
C GLY A 26 -3.06 9.46 -1.88
N PHE A 27 -2.86 8.28 -2.47
CA PHE A 27 -3.91 7.32 -2.77
C PHE A 27 -3.56 5.96 -2.18
N VAL A 28 -4.56 5.30 -1.60
CA VAL A 28 -4.49 3.89 -1.22
C VAL A 28 -5.47 3.11 -2.09
N ILE A 29 -4.95 2.19 -2.90
CA ILE A 29 -5.71 1.46 -3.91
C ILE A 29 -5.68 -0.03 -3.61
N LYS A 30 -6.84 -0.70 -3.59
CA LYS A 30 -6.91 -2.15 -3.39
C LYS A 30 -6.20 -2.89 -4.53
N LYS A 31 -5.53 -4.01 -4.20
CA LYS A 31 -4.70 -4.77 -5.17
C LYS A 31 -5.43 -5.11 -6.48
N HIS A 32 -6.69 -5.53 -6.41
CA HIS A 32 -7.46 -5.94 -7.59
C HIS A 32 -7.82 -4.78 -8.54
N LEU A 33 -7.67 -3.52 -8.11
CA LEU A 33 -7.91 -2.34 -8.95
C LEU A 33 -6.64 -1.81 -9.61
N ILE A 34 -5.46 -2.37 -9.31
CA ILE A 34 -4.18 -1.89 -9.84
C ILE A 34 -4.15 -1.92 -11.36
N ASN A 35 -4.74 -2.95 -11.98
CA ASN A 35 -4.78 -3.08 -13.44
C ASN A 35 -5.66 -2.01 -14.12
N CYS A 36 -6.47 -1.28 -13.36
CA CYS A 36 -7.24 -0.16 -13.87
C CYS A 36 -6.41 1.14 -13.86
N ILE A 37 -5.29 1.20 -13.13
CA ILE A 37 -4.50 2.42 -12.97
C ILE A 37 -3.61 2.62 -14.20
N GLU A 38 -3.70 3.80 -14.81
CA GLU A 38 -2.86 4.20 -15.94
C GLU A 38 -1.58 4.91 -15.46
N GLY A 39 -1.67 5.71 -14.39
CA GLY A 39 -0.52 6.40 -13.80
C GLY A 39 -0.89 7.36 -12.66
N PHE A 40 0.14 7.94 -12.05
CA PHE A 40 0.04 8.96 -11.01
C PHE A 40 0.85 10.19 -11.40
N VAL A 41 0.31 11.37 -11.10
CA VAL A 41 0.99 12.65 -11.32
C VAL A 41 1.00 13.44 -10.02
N GLY A 42 2.18 13.63 -9.44
CA GLY A 42 2.40 14.55 -8.32
C GLY A 42 2.66 15.96 -8.82
N ILE A 43 1.80 16.91 -8.41
CA ILE A 43 1.93 18.33 -8.76
C ILE A 43 2.63 19.06 -7.62
N SER A 44 2.07 18.94 -6.42
CA SER A 44 2.61 19.55 -5.20
C SER A 44 2.26 18.69 -3.98
N GLU A 45 2.73 19.08 -2.79
CA GLU A 45 2.35 18.40 -1.53
C GLU A 45 0.86 18.52 -1.19
N ARG A 46 0.11 19.30 -1.98
CA ARG A 46 -1.31 19.58 -1.83
C ARG A 46 -2.16 19.04 -2.98
N ILE A 47 -1.56 18.69 -4.12
CA ILE A 47 -2.30 18.28 -5.32
C ILE A 47 -1.64 17.05 -5.93
N SER A 48 -2.43 15.99 -6.10
CA SER A 48 -2.01 14.80 -6.84
C SER A 48 -3.15 14.20 -7.64
N ILE A 49 -2.80 13.56 -8.75
CA ILE A 49 -3.75 13.01 -9.71
C ILE A 49 -3.48 11.52 -9.90
N MET A 50 -4.54 10.73 -9.90
CA MET A 50 -4.53 9.33 -10.32
C MET A 50 -5.38 9.17 -11.58
N ASN A 51 -4.76 8.72 -12.66
CA ASN A 51 -5.42 8.42 -13.92
C ASN A 51 -5.72 6.93 -14.00
N LEU A 52 -6.95 6.57 -14.39
CA LEU A 52 -7.40 5.19 -14.41
C LEU A 52 -8.48 4.92 -15.46
N LYS A 53 -8.51 3.68 -15.95
CA LYS A 53 -9.54 3.12 -16.81
C LYS A 53 -10.47 2.19 -16.04
N LEU A 54 -11.68 2.67 -15.76
CA LEU A 54 -12.67 1.86 -15.05
C LEU A 54 -13.44 0.91 -15.98
N PRO A 55 -13.66 -0.37 -15.58
CA PRO A 55 -14.45 -1.32 -16.36
C PRO A 55 -15.90 -0.86 -16.57
N GLY A 56 -16.36 -0.84 -17.81
CA GLY A 56 -17.73 -0.43 -18.16
C GLY A 56 -17.87 1.05 -18.48
N TYR A 57 -16.77 1.81 -18.45
CA TYR A 57 -16.72 3.19 -18.93
C TYR A 57 -15.87 3.28 -20.20
N LYS A 58 -16.42 3.94 -21.23
CA LYS A 58 -15.71 4.17 -22.50
C LYS A 58 -14.53 5.12 -22.33
N ASP A 59 -14.69 6.17 -21.53
CA ASP A 59 -13.68 7.20 -21.32
C ASP A 59 -12.90 6.95 -20.02
N SER A 60 -11.61 7.32 -19.99
CA SER A 60 -10.77 7.24 -18.78
C SER A 60 -11.20 8.28 -17.74
N TRP A 61 -10.84 8.01 -16.48
CA TRP A 61 -11.17 8.82 -15.32
C TRP A 61 -9.91 9.36 -14.67
N SER A 62 -10.04 10.54 -14.06
CA SER A 62 -9.02 11.12 -13.19
C SER A 62 -9.61 11.40 -11.82
N ILE A 63 -8.87 11.00 -10.79
CA ILE A 63 -9.16 11.35 -9.41
C ILE A 63 -8.06 12.29 -8.95
N VAL A 64 -8.44 13.53 -8.65
CA VAL A 64 -7.57 14.56 -8.11
C VAL A 64 -7.78 14.61 -6.60
N GLN A 65 -6.73 14.36 -5.83
CA GLN A 65 -6.70 14.52 -4.39
C GLN A 65 -6.11 15.88 -4.05
N VAL A 66 -6.85 16.66 -3.26
CA VAL A 66 -6.46 18.01 -2.87
C VAL A 66 -6.37 18.21 -1.35
N TYR A 67 -5.47 19.10 -0.95
CA TYR A 67 -5.42 19.67 0.40
C TYR A 67 -5.27 21.19 0.30
N SER A 68 -6.40 21.91 0.31
CA SER A 68 -6.44 23.36 0.16
C SER A 68 -5.80 24.07 1.35
N PRO A 69 -5.16 25.24 1.15
CA PRO A 69 -4.80 26.16 2.22
C PRO A 69 -5.97 26.47 3.16
N THR A 70 -5.67 26.76 4.42
CA THR A 70 -6.69 27.06 5.42
C THR A 70 -7.32 28.42 5.18
N GLU A 71 -8.52 28.65 5.72
CA GLU A 71 -9.21 29.94 5.65
C GLU A 71 -8.35 31.11 6.20
N GLN A 72 -7.41 30.84 7.10
CA GLN A 72 -6.48 31.82 7.69
C GLN A 72 -5.27 32.15 6.80
N SER A 73 -5.07 31.40 5.71
CA SER A 73 -3.97 31.67 4.78
C SER A 73 -4.20 33.00 4.07
N ASP A 74 -3.13 33.61 3.58
CA ASP A 74 -3.23 34.81 2.76
C ASP A 74 -3.93 34.52 1.42
N LEU A 75 -4.47 35.57 0.80
CA LEU A 75 -5.22 35.46 -0.45
C LEU A 75 -4.38 34.91 -1.60
N GLN A 76 -3.11 35.32 -1.67
CA GLN A 76 -2.20 34.92 -2.75
C GLN A 76 -1.92 33.42 -2.72
N THR A 77 -1.72 32.84 -1.53
CA THR A 77 -1.56 31.39 -1.35
C THR A 77 -2.79 30.61 -1.81
N ILE A 78 -3.99 31.11 -1.46
CA ILE A 78 -5.25 30.47 -1.86
C ILE A 78 -5.42 30.56 -3.39
N ASP A 79 -5.21 31.73 -3.98
CA ASP A 79 -5.37 31.93 -5.43
C ASP A 79 -4.36 31.12 -6.23
N THR A 80 -3.10 31.09 -5.78
CA THR A 80 -2.04 30.27 -6.40
C THR A 80 -2.42 28.78 -6.38
N PHE A 81 -3.00 28.29 -5.28
CA PHE A 81 -3.46 26.91 -5.17
C PHE A 81 -4.55 26.59 -6.20
N TYR A 82 -5.57 27.44 -6.36
CA TYR A 82 -6.65 27.20 -7.33
C TYR A 82 -6.17 27.33 -8.78
N LEU A 83 -5.22 28.25 -9.05
CA LEU A 83 -4.55 28.34 -10.36
C LEU A 83 -3.76 27.08 -10.69
N GLU A 84 -2.96 26.57 -9.75
CA GLU A 84 -2.21 25.31 -9.90
C GLU A 84 -3.15 24.13 -10.11
N LEU A 85 -4.27 24.07 -9.36
CA LEU A 85 -5.28 23.02 -9.50
C LEU A 85 -5.95 23.03 -10.89
N ASN A 86 -6.38 24.19 -11.37
CA ASN A 86 -6.96 24.34 -12.70
C ASN A 86 -5.96 23.93 -13.79
N LYS A 87 -4.71 24.39 -13.70
CA LYS A 87 -3.64 24.00 -14.63
C LYS A 87 -3.41 22.49 -14.63
N ALA A 88 -3.32 21.87 -13.45
CA ALA A 88 -3.10 20.44 -13.33
C ALA A 88 -4.25 19.62 -13.93
N ILE A 89 -5.50 20.08 -13.79
CA ILE A 89 -6.65 19.45 -14.42
C ILE A 89 -6.56 19.54 -15.94
N GLN A 90 -6.23 20.71 -16.48
CA GLN A 90 -6.12 20.92 -17.93
C GLN A 90 -4.98 20.09 -18.56
N GLU A 91 -3.84 19.98 -17.88
CA GLU A 91 -2.66 19.30 -18.43
C GLU A 91 -2.67 17.77 -18.26
N HIS A 92 -3.31 17.27 -17.20
CA HIS A 92 -3.11 15.88 -16.78
C HIS A 92 -4.40 15.09 -16.54
N ALA A 93 -5.55 15.73 -16.40
CA ALA A 93 -6.79 15.02 -16.12
C ALA A 93 -7.53 14.59 -17.40
N HIS A 94 -8.25 13.49 -17.30
CA HIS A 94 -9.17 13.00 -18.30
C HIS A 94 -10.53 13.68 -18.19
N LYS A 95 -11.35 13.46 -19.22
CA LYS A 95 -12.71 14.00 -19.33
C LYS A 95 -13.60 13.66 -18.13
N ASN A 96 -13.53 12.43 -17.60
CA ASN A 96 -14.33 12.06 -16.43
C ASN A 96 -13.53 12.41 -15.16
N LEU A 97 -13.98 13.42 -14.44
CA LEU A 97 -13.21 14.03 -13.37
C LEU A 97 -13.88 13.82 -12.02
N ILE A 98 -13.08 13.45 -11.03
CA ILE A 98 -13.42 13.47 -9.61
C ILE A 98 -12.35 14.32 -8.91
N VAL A 99 -12.76 15.34 -8.19
CA VAL A 99 -11.86 16.15 -7.36
C VAL A 99 -12.32 15.99 -5.91
N MET A 100 -11.44 15.48 -5.05
CA MET A 100 -11.77 15.15 -3.67
C MET A 100 -10.68 15.58 -2.71
N GLY A 101 -11.06 15.85 -1.46
CA GLY A 101 -10.09 16.18 -0.41
C GLY A 101 -10.63 17.15 0.62
N ASP A 102 -9.71 17.76 1.35
CA ASP A 102 -9.98 18.80 2.34
C ASP A 102 -9.80 20.17 1.69
N TYR A 103 -10.89 20.93 1.61
CA TYR A 103 -10.90 22.25 1.00
C TYR A 103 -10.82 23.39 2.01
N ASN A 104 -10.84 23.08 3.32
CA ASN A 104 -10.77 24.08 4.39
C ASN A 104 -11.74 25.26 4.22
N GLY A 105 -12.94 25.02 3.68
CA GLY A 105 -13.93 26.06 3.39
C GLY A 105 -15.36 25.58 3.59
N GLN A 106 -16.25 26.50 3.97
CA GLN A 106 -17.67 26.22 4.17
C GLN A 106 -18.49 26.80 3.03
N ILE A 107 -19.08 25.94 2.20
CA ILE A 107 -19.87 26.32 1.02
C ILE A 107 -21.19 27.06 1.34
N GLY A 108 -21.64 27.01 2.60
CA GLY A 108 -22.85 27.70 3.04
C GLY A 108 -24.15 27.16 2.44
N GLU A 109 -25.17 28.02 2.42
CA GLU A 109 -26.43 27.77 1.72
C GLU A 109 -26.26 27.97 0.22
N ARG A 110 -27.06 27.22 -0.56
CA ARG A 110 -27.10 27.35 -2.01
C ARG A 110 -27.84 28.63 -2.39
N ILE A 111 -27.23 29.48 -3.20
CA ILE A 111 -27.86 30.69 -3.73
C ILE A 111 -28.38 30.48 -5.16
N SER A 112 -29.14 31.45 -5.68
CA SER A 112 -29.67 31.39 -7.05
C SER A 112 -28.54 31.29 -8.09
N GLY A 113 -28.71 30.43 -9.09
CA GLY A 113 -27.71 30.18 -10.14
C GLY A 113 -26.77 29.00 -9.89
N GLU A 114 -26.71 28.46 -8.67
CA GLU A 114 -25.76 27.38 -8.31
C GLU A 114 -26.34 25.96 -8.41
N ASN A 115 -27.55 25.82 -8.96
CA ASN A 115 -28.28 24.54 -8.99
C ASN A 115 -27.57 23.43 -9.79
N THR A 116 -26.65 23.80 -10.68
CA THR A 116 -25.85 22.89 -11.49
C THR A 116 -24.72 22.22 -10.68
N VAL A 117 -24.20 22.91 -9.66
CA VAL A 117 -23.06 22.47 -8.86
C VAL A 117 -23.45 22.06 -7.44
N LEU A 118 -24.47 22.72 -6.86
CA LEU A 118 -24.97 22.49 -5.52
C LEU A 118 -26.37 21.87 -5.53
N GLY A 119 -26.49 20.73 -4.84
CA GLY A 119 -27.77 20.11 -4.52
C GLY A 119 -28.49 20.80 -3.35
N PRO A 120 -29.76 20.44 -3.11
CA PRO A 120 -30.60 21.09 -2.11
C PRO A 120 -30.25 20.71 -0.67
N PHE A 121 -29.33 19.75 -0.44
CA PHE A 121 -29.04 19.20 0.88
C PHE A 121 -27.71 19.67 1.44
N THR A 122 -27.46 20.98 1.48
CA THR A 122 -26.27 21.56 2.12
C THR A 122 -26.23 21.28 3.64
N TYR A 123 -25.06 21.44 4.26
CA TYR A 123 -24.88 21.20 5.71
C TYR A 123 -25.37 22.36 6.58
N SER A 124 -25.05 23.58 6.16
CA SER A 124 -25.22 24.80 6.95
C SER A 124 -26.15 25.76 6.25
N THR A 125 -26.99 26.44 7.03
CA THR A 125 -27.78 27.61 6.62
C THR A 125 -27.04 28.92 6.95
N LYS A 126 -25.75 28.82 7.31
CA LYS A 126 -24.89 29.98 7.61
C LYS A 126 -24.29 30.55 6.32
N THR A 127 -23.79 31.77 6.45
CA THR A 127 -22.99 32.43 5.41
C THR A 127 -21.81 31.58 4.97
N ARG A 128 -21.56 31.63 3.67
CA ARG A 128 -20.43 30.99 3.01
C ARG A 128 -19.12 31.62 3.48
N SER A 129 -18.08 30.81 3.65
CA SER A 129 -16.74 31.32 3.97
C SER A 129 -16.02 31.79 2.71
N ARG A 130 -14.89 32.49 2.86
CA ARG A 130 -14.07 32.96 1.74
C ARG A 130 -13.53 31.79 0.92
N ASN A 131 -13.03 30.73 1.58
CA ASN A 131 -12.65 29.51 0.86
C ASN A 131 -13.88 28.79 0.29
N GLY A 132 -15.03 28.86 0.99
CA GLY A 132 -16.31 28.36 0.49
C GLY A 132 -16.68 28.94 -0.88
N GLU A 133 -16.47 30.24 -1.06
CA GLU A 133 -16.69 30.94 -2.33
C GLU A 133 -15.74 30.44 -3.43
N LYS A 134 -14.44 30.27 -3.11
CA LYS A 134 -13.47 29.70 -4.06
C LYS A 134 -13.83 28.28 -4.48
N ILE A 135 -14.33 27.44 -3.56
CA ILE A 135 -14.79 26.08 -3.87
C ILE A 135 -15.94 26.10 -4.87
N VAL A 136 -16.96 26.95 -4.64
CA VAL A 136 -18.14 27.02 -5.52
C VAL A 136 -17.77 27.58 -6.89
N ASN A 137 -16.95 28.62 -6.95
CA ASN A 137 -16.48 29.19 -8.22
C ASN A 137 -15.66 28.19 -9.01
N PHE A 138 -14.71 27.49 -8.37
CA PHE A 138 -13.97 26.40 -9.00
C PHE A 138 -14.89 25.29 -9.54
N ALA A 139 -15.93 24.93 -8.77
CA ALA A 139 -16.91 23.93 -9.18
C ALA A 139 -17.73 24.39 -10.39
N LEU A 140 -18.12 25.67 -10.45
CA LEU A 140 -18.82 26.27 -11.59
C LEU A 140 -17.95 26.29 -12.85
N GLU A 141 -16.72 26.79 -12.73
CA GLU A 141 -15.75 26.87 -13.84
C GLU A 141 -15.49 25.51 -14.49
N ASN A 142 -15.44 24.45 -13.68
CA ASN A 142 -15.13 23.09 -14.15
C ASN A 142 -16.37 22.19 -14.33
N ASN A 143 -17.58 22.74 -14.21
CA ASN A 143 -18.85 21.98 -14.27
C ASN A 143 -18.88 20.76 -13.32
N LEU A 144 -18.44 20.96 -12.08
CA LEU A 144 -18.36 19.91 -11.06
C LEU A 144 -19.52 20.00 -10.06
N THR A 145 -20.31 18.94 -9.95
CA THR A 145 -21.33 18.82 -8.89
C THR A 145 -20.68 18.38 -7.57
N ILE A 146 -20.98 19.10 -6.48
CA ILE A 146 -20.54 18.76 -5.12
C ILE A 146 -21.45 17.66 -4.53
N LEU A 147 -21.00 16.41 -4.59
CA LEU A 147 -21.78 15.23 -4.23
C LEU A 147 -22.32 15.28 -2.79
N ASN A 148 -21.59 15.91 -1.87
CA ASN A 148 -22.00 16.09 -0.47
C ASN A 148 -23.40 16.71 -0.32
N THR A 149 -23.83 17.50 -1.30
CA THR A 149 -25.08 18.27 -1.26
C THR A 149 -26.23 17.61 -2.03
N MET A 150 -25.95 16.51 -2.75
CA MET A 150 -26.93 15.82 -3.61
C MET A 150 -27.80 14.80 -2.88
N TYR A 151 -27.33 14.28 -1.74
CA TYR A 151 -28.00 13.21 -1.02
C TYR A 151 -28.57 13.69 0.32
N LYS A 152 -29.86 13.44 0.54
CA LYS A 152 -30.52 13.75 1.81
C LYS A 152 -29.94 12.89 2.93
N LYS A 153 -29.38 13.52 3.96
CA LYS A 153 -28.79 12.86 5.14
C LYS A 153 -29.14 13.62 6.42
N ASN A 154 -29.18 12.92 7.54
CA ASN A 154 -29.33 13.55 8.86
C ASN A 154 -28.17 14.50 9.15
N LYS A 155 -28.44 15.69 9.70
CA LYS A 155 -27.42 16.73 10.00
C LYS A 155 -26.24 16.19 10.82
N LYS A 156 -26.50 15.28 11.77
CA LYS A 156 -25.46 14.61 12.59
C LYS A 156 -24.46 13.77 11.77
N LYS A 157 -24.82 13.38 10.55
CA LYS A 157 -24.02 12.55 9.62
C LYS A 157 -23.40 13.36 8.47
N LYS A 158 -23.45 14.69 8.50
CA LYS A 158 -22.93 15.55 7.42
C LYS A 158 -21.61 16.25 7.74
N TRP A 159 -21.32 16.50 9.01
CA TRP A 159 -20.07 17.15 9.41
C TRP A 159 -18.88 16.23 9.18
N THR A 160 -17.79 16.81 8.68
CA THR A 160 -16.56 16.10 8.35
C THR A 160 -15.41 16.51 9.27
N TRP A 161 -15.48 17.68 9.90
CA TRP A 161 -14.47 18.16 10.84
C TRP A 161 -15.07 18.62 12.17
N ILE A 162 -14.32 18.42 13.25
CA ILE A 162 -14.65 18.94 14.59
C ILE A 162 -13.48 19.74 15.16
N SER A 163 -13.77 20.87 15.81
CA SER A 163 -12.75 21.70 16.45
C SER A 163 -12.07 20.98 17.63
N PRO A 164 -10.84 21.39 18.02
CA PRO A 164 -10.12 20.78 19.14
C PRO A 164 -10.86 20.83 20.48
N ASP A 165 -11.67 21.87 20.71
CA ASP A 165 -12.54 21.98 21.90
C ASP A 165 -13.79 21.06 21.84
N GLY A 166 -14.03 20.45 20.68
CA GLY A 166 -15.14 19.56 20.36
C GLY A 166 -16.51 20.22 20.35
N LYS A 167 -16.58 21.56 20.24
CA LYS A 167 -17.84 22.31 20.22
C LYS A 167 -18.33 22.57 18.79
N THR A 168 -17.41 22.96 17.91
CA THR A 168 -17.73 23.38 16.54
C THR A 168 -17.56 22.21 15.58
N LYS A 169 -18.55 22.02 14.70
CA LYS A 169 -18.56 20.98 13.67
C LYS A 169 -18.82 21.63 12.33
N ASN A 170 -17.95 21.35 11.36
CA ASN A 170 -18.02 21.89 10.01
C ASN A 170 -18.03 20.77 8.97
N GLN A 171 -18.49 21.09 7.76
CA GLN A 171 -18.30 20.26 6.58
C GLN A 171 -17.31 21.01 5.66
N ILE A 172 -16.09 20.48 5.55
CA ILE A 172 -14.97 21.09 4.81
C ILE A 172 -14.28 20.09 3.86
N ASP A 173 -14.64 18.82 3.94
CA ASP A 173 -14.14 17.77 3.06
C ASP A 173 -15.21 17.44 2.01
N PHE A 174 -14.84 17.53 0.72
CA PHE A 174 -15.79 17.41 -0.39
C PHE A 174 -15.32 16.42 -1.45
N ILE A 175 -16.29 15.80 -2.13
CA ILE A 175 -16.09 15.07 -3.39
C ILE A 175 -16.92 15.77 -4.46
N MET A 176 -16.28 16.19 -5.54
CA MET A 176 -16.88 16.89 -6.66
C MET A 176 -16.65 16.12 -7.96
N THR A 177 -17.60 16.15 -8.89
CA THR A 177 -17.48 15.43 -10.17
C THR A 177 -18.34 16.03 -11.27
N ASN A 178 -17.90 15.93 -12.52
CA ASN A 178 -18.71 16.24 -13.71
C ASN A 178 -19.57 15.04 -14.18
N ARG A 179 -19.52 13.90 -13.46
CA ARG A 179 -20.27 12.67 -13.77
C ARG A 179 -21.16 12.25 -12.59
N ASN A 180 -21.95 13.18 -12.07
CA ASN A 180 -22.79 12.96 -10.89
C ASN A 180 -23.77 11.77 -11.03
N SER A 181 -24.29 11.52 -12.23
CA SER A 181 -25.23 10.43 -12.54
C SER A 181 -24.60 9.03 -12.41
N CYS A 182 -23.27 8.94 -12.39
CA CYS A 182 -22.55 7.70 -12.18
C CYS A 182 -22.49 7.30 -10.69
N PHE A 183 -22.79 8.21 -9.78
CA PHE A 183 -22.73 7.97 -8.34
C PHE A 183 -24.10 7.63 -7.76
N THR A 184 -24.14 6.60 -6.91
CA THR A 184 -25.38 6.11 -6.30
C THR A 184 -25.59 6.61 -4.88
N ASN A 185 -24.52 6.96 -4.17
CA ASN A 185 -24.58 7.37 -2.77
C ASN A 185 -23.37 8.22 -2.37
N PHE A 186 -23.59 9.08 -1.38
CA PHE A 186 -22.55 9.78 -0.63
C PHE A 186 -22.84 9.67 0.87
N GLU A 187 -21.82 9.46 1.69
CA GLU A 187 -21.96 9.48 3.14
C GLU A 187 -20.67 9.85 3.89
N VAL A 188 -20.85 10.33 5.11
CA VAL A 188 -19.76 10.48 6.07
C VAL A 188 -19.73 9.26 6.99
N ILE A 189 -18.58 8.59 7.07
CA ILE A 189 -18.34 7.42 7.90
C ILE A 189 -18.23 7.86 9.36
N ASN A 190 -19.21 7.46 10.18
CA ASN A 190 -19.32 7.92 11.56
C ASN A 190 -18.54 7.06 12.56
N LYS A 191 -18.30 5.78 12.25
CA LYS A 191 -17.68 4.80 13.13
C LYS A 191 -16.40 4.30 12.48
N LEU A 192 -15.29 4.97 12.77
CA LEU A 192 -13.96 4.52 12.39
C LEU A 192 -13.07 4.57 13.63
N ASN A 193 -12.34 3.49 13.90
CA ASN A 193 -11.41 3.43 15.04
C ASN A 193 -10.10 4.18 14.72
N PHE A 194 -10.20 5.45 14.29
CA PHE A 194 -9.07 6.32 13.97
C PHE A 194 -9.20 7.66 14.71
N ASN A 195 -8.09 8.17 15.25
CA ASN A 195 -8.09 9.37 16.09
C ASN A 195 -7.74 10.57 15.21
N SER A 196 -8.73 11.06 14.47
CA SER A 196 -8.64 12.29 13.70
C SER A 196 -9.78 13.22 14.07
N ASN A 197 -9.52 14.52 14.00
CA ASN A 197 -10.56 15.56 14.03
C ASN A 197 -11.37 15.60 12.72
N HIS A 198 -10.92 14.90 11.67
CA HIS A 198 -11.69 14.67 10.45
C HIS A 198 -12.40 13.30 10.46
N ARG A 199 -13.49 13.21 9.69
CA ARG A 199 -14.22 11.99 9.38
C ARG A 199 -14.05 11.65 7.91
N LEU A 200 -13.91 10.36 7.63
CA LEU A 200 -13.87 9.89 6.25
C LEU A 200 -15.20 10.13 5.54
N ILE A 201 -15.11 10.61 4.31
CA ILE A 201 -16.22 10.70 3.38
C ILE A 201 -16.13 9.58 2.35
N ARG A 202 -17.27 9.10 1.88
CA ARG A 202 -17.39 7.98 0.94
C ARG A 202 -18.41 8.33 -0.13
N ALA A 203 -18.02 8.18 -1.38
CA ALA A 203 -18.92 8.17 -2.52
C ALA A 203 -18.90 6.78 -3.18
N GLU A 204 -20.05 6.35 -3.70
CA GLU A 204 -20.20 5.06 -4.37
C GLU A 204 -20.41 5.29 -5.87
N LEU A 205 -19.41 4.88 -6.66
CA LEU A 205 -19.43 4.97 -8.11
C LEU A 205 -19.92 3.63 -8.69
N LYS A 206 -20.99 3.67 -9.49
CA LYS A 206 -21.49 2.48 -10.19
C LYS A 206 -20.48 2.08 -11.25
N THR A 207 -20.08 0.82 -11.29
CA THR A 207 -19.17 0.30 -12.33
C THR A 207 -19.53 -1.13 -12.66
N THR A 208 -19.24 -1.58 -13.87
CA THR A 208 -19.36 -3.03 -14.16
C THR A 208 -18.29 -3.78 -13.37
N GLN A 209 -18.60 -4.98 -12.88
CA GLN A 209 -17.56 -5.79 -12.26
C GLN A 209 -16.49 -6.10 -13.32
N PRO A 210 -15.19 -5.96 -12.98
CA PRO A 210 -14.15 -6.42 -13.88
C PRO A 210 -14.40 -7.90 -14.19
N ARG A 211 -14.33 -8.29 -15.47
CA ARG A 211 -14.37 -9.70 -15.86
C ARG A 211 -13.23 -10.40 -15.12
N LYS A 212 -13.54 -11.10 -14.03
CA LYS A 212 -12.57 -11.97 -13.39
C LYS A 212 -12.22 -13.02 -14.45
N PRO A 213 -10.93 -13.30 -14.70
CA PRO A 213 -10.58 -14.47 -15.48
C PRO A 213 -11.33 -15.65 -14.88
N ARG A 214 -11.90 -16.53 -15.73
CA ARG A 214 -12.59 -17.75 -15.27
C ARG A 214 -11.70 -18.36 -14.18
N PRO A 215 -12.18 -18.54 -12.95
CA PRO A 215 -11.39 -19.24 -11.97
C PRO A 215 -11.02 -20.57 -12.63
N LYS A 216 -9.72 -20.82 -12.81
CA LYS A 216 -9.28 -22.19 -13.01
C LYS A 216 -9.94 -22.94 -11.85
N ARG A 217 -10.81 -23.91 -12.14
CA ARG A 217 -11.26 -24.87 -11.15
C ARG A 217 -10.00 -25.61 -10.71
N GLU A 218 -9.24 -25.01 -9.80
CA GLU A 218 -8.55 -25.82 -8.82
C GLU A 218 -9.69 -26.42 -8.02
N LEU A 219 -10.03 -27.69 -8.30
CA LEU A 219 -10.72 -28.49 -7.31
C LEU A 219 -9.99 -28.23 -6.00
N GLY A 220 -10.73 -27.79 -4.98
CA GLY A 220 -10.19 -27.19 -3.77
C GLY A 220 -9.27 -28.13 -3.01
N ASN A 221 -8.03 -28.25 -3.44
CA ASN A 221 -6.93 -28.67 -2.60
C ASN A 221 -6.56 -27.43 -1.82
N VAL A 222 -7.22 -27.22 -0.68
CA VAL A 222 -6.72 -26.29 0.33
C VAL A 222 -5.34 -26.79 0.71
N LYS A 223 -4.29 -26.23 0.09
CA LYS A 223 -2.92 -26.48 0.51
C LYS A 223 -2.76 -25.84 1.89
N LEU A 224 -2.94 -26.64 2.92
CA LEU A 224 -2.57 -26.27 4.28
C LEU A 224 -1.08 -25.94 4.30
N GLY A 225 -0.70 -24.82 4.91
CA GLY A 225 0.70 -24.49 5.12
C GLY A 225 1.36 -25.53 6.03
N LYS A 226 2.69 -25.72 5.91
CA LYS A 226 3.44 -26.73 6.68
C LYS A 226 3.14 -26.68 8.19
N TYR A 227 3.03 -25.48 8.77
CA TYR A 227 2.65 -25.29 10.17
C TYR A 227 1.21 -25.72 10.49
N GLN A 228 0.25 -25.43 9.60
CA GLN A 228 -1.14 -25.86 9.76
C GLN A 228 -1.26 -27.38 9.67
N ILE A 229 -0.44 -28.02 8.83
CA ILE A 229 -0.35 -29.48 8.75
C ILE A 229 0.21 -30.06 10.06
N GLU A 230 1.27 -29.47 10.61
CA GLU A 230 1.85 -29.91 11.88
C GLU A 230 0.86 -29.77 13.05
N GLN A 231 0.16 -28.63 13.15
CA GLN A 231 -0.87 -28.43 14.17
C GLN A 231 -2.06 -29.37 14.01
N LEU A 232 -2.57 -29.54 12.78
CA LEU A 232 -3.64 -30.49 12.48
C LEU A 232 -3.24 -31.92 12.87
N ALA A 233 -1.99 -32.33 12.60
CA ALA A 233 -1.49 -33.64 12.97
C ALA A 233 -1.43 -33.85 14.49
N ILE A 234 -1.08 -32.82 15.25
CA ILE A 234 -1.11 -32.86 16.73
C ILE A 234 -2.56 -32.99 17.22
N THR A 235 -3.46 -32.12 16.77
CA THR A 235 -4.87 -32.13 17.19
C THR A 235 -5.56 -33.44 16.84
N LEU A 236 -5.34 -33.98 15.63
CA LEU A 236 -5.89 -35.27 15.23
C LEU A 236 -5.34 -36.40 16.10
N ARG A 237 -4.03 -36.38 16.42
CA ARG A 237 -3.42 -37.39 17.29
C ARG A 237 -4.03 -37.38 18.68
N ASP A 238 -4.27 -36.22 19.26
CA ASP A 238 -4.89 -36.09 20.59
C ASP A 238 -6.34 -36.59 20.55
N LYS A 239 -7.13 -36.21 19.54
CA LYS A 239 -8.50 -36.71 19.38
C LYS A 239 -8.57 -38.22 19.14
N PHE A 240 -7.61 -38.78 18.40
CA PHE A 240 -7.50 -40.24 18.23
C PHE A 240 -6.99 -40.97 19.47
N LYS A 241 -6.38 -40.26 20.42
CA LYS A 241 -6.01 -40.82 21.72
C LYS A 241 -7.24 -40.99 22.60
N ASP A 242 -8.09 -39.96 22.67
CA ASP A 242 -9.39 -39.99 23.38
C ASP A 242 -10.39 -40.95 22.72
N TYR A 243 -10.22 -41.19 21.41
CA TYR A 243 -10.99 -42.17 20.65
C TYR A 243 -10.84 -43.58 21.21
N LYS A 244 -9.65 -44.01 21.66
CA LYS A 244 -9.44 -45.42 22.05
C LYS A 244 -10.34 -45.92 23.19
N GLU A 245 -10.87 -45.01 24.02
CA GLU A 245 -11.72 -45.35 25.16
C GLU A 245 -13.24 -45.34 24.83
N ASN A 246 -13.68 -44.58 23.83
CA ASN A 246 -15.11 -44.24 23.61
C ASN A 246 -15.87 -45.13 22.60
N ILE A 247 -15.22 -46.13 21.99
CA ILE A 247 -15.72 -46.90 20.81
C ILE A 247 -15.68 -48.42 21.00
N LYS A 248 -15.28 -48.90 22.20
CA LYS A 248 -15.22 -50.36 22.46
C LYS A 248 -16.53 -51.07 22.10
N CYS A 249 -17.66 -50.39 22.28
CA CYS A 249 -19.00 -50.94 22.04
C CYS A 249 -19.68 -50.46 20.74
N LEU A 250 -18.99 -49.74 19.85
CA LEU A 250 -19.57 -49.22 18.60
C LEU A 250 -19.40 -50.19 17.42
N GLY A 251 -20.35 -50.16 16.49
CA GLY A 251 -20.33 -50.93 15.25
C GLY A 251 -19.21 -50.48 14.31
N THR A 252 -18.82 -51.35 13.37
CA THR A 252 -17.73 -51.06 12.43
C THR A 252 -18.00 -49.81 11.58
N GLN A 253 -19.24 -49.63 11.10
CA GLN A 253 -19.60 -48.46 10.30
C GLN A 253 -19.52 -47.15 11.10
N GLU A 254 -20.02 -47.16 12.34
CA GLU A 254 -20.03 -46.00 13.23
C GLU A 254 -18.61 -45.54 13.58
N LYS A 255 -17.66 -46.49 13.68
CA LYS A 255 -16.24 -46.21 13.84
C LYS A 255 -15.66 -45.49 12.61
N TYR A 256 -15.98 -45.93 11.40
CA TYR A 256 -15.52 -45.28 10.17
C TYR A 256 -16.15 -43.89 10.00
N ASP A 257 -17.45 -43.75 10.25
CA ASP A 257 -18.16 -42.48 10.15
C ASP A 257 -17.60 -41.45 11.14
N TRP A 258 -17.24 -41.88 12.35
CA TRP A 258 -16.62 -41.01 13.35
C TRP A 258 -15.24 -40.52 12.89
N ILE A 259 -14.39 -41.42 12.37
CA ILE A 259 -13.06 -41.07 11.86
C ILE A 259 -13.19 -40.08 10.71
N GLU A 260 -14.08 -40.37 9.76
CA GLU A 260 -14.31 -39.53 8.58
C GLU A 260 -14.83 -38.15 8.99
N ASN A 261 -15.82 -38.08 9.88
CA ASN A 261 -16.36 -36.82 10.36
C ASN A 261 -15.34 -36.01 11.16
N THR A 262 -14.52 -36.67 11.99
CA THR A 262 -13.47 -36.00 12.77
C THR A 262 -12.42 -35.40 11.85
N ILE A 263 -11.90 -36.17 10.89
CA ILE A 263 -10.92 -35.67 9.91
C ILE A 263 -11.52 -34.53 9.10
N LYS A 264 -12.75 -34.68 8.58
CA LYS A 264 -13.42 -33.62 7.83
C LYS A 264 -13.58 -32.35 8.66
N THR A 265 -14.05 -32.46 9.91
CA THR A 265 -14.30 -31.32 10.79
C THR A 265 -12.99 -30.60 11.13
N GLU A 266 -11.95 -31.32 11.55
CA GLU A 266 -10.66 -30.72 11.90
C GLU A 266 -9.95 -30.11 10.69
N THR A 267 -10.03 -30.78 9.53
CA THR A 267 -9.46 -30.24 8.28
C THR A 267 -10.22 -28.98 7.85
N GLN A 268 -11.54 -28.94 8.02
CA GLN A 268 -12.36 -27.76 7.74
C GLN A 268 -12.05 -26.63 8.72
N LEU A 269 -11.87 -26.91 10.01
CA LEU A 269 -11.48 -25.93 11.03
C LEU A 269 -10.09 -25.37 10.71
N ALA A 270 -9.11 -26.22 10.40
CA ALA A 270 -7.77 -25.81 9.98
C ALA A 270 -7.81 -24.97 8.70
N ALA A 271 -8.65 -25.31 7.71
CA ALA A 271 -8.85 -24.53 6.49
C ALA A 271 -9.57 -23.18 6.74
N ASN A 272 -10.49 -23.15 7.72
CA ASN A 272 -11.27 -21.99 8.10
C ASN A 272 -10.54 -21.04 9.06
N THR A 273 -9.34 -21.39 9.55
CA THR A 273 -8.41 -20.43 10.19
C THR A 273 -7.88 -19.35 9.23
N LYS A 274 -8.63 -19.01 8.17
CA LYS A 274 -8.51 -17.74 7.44
C LYS A 274 -8.92 -16.58 8.34
N THR A 275 -8.08 -16.29 9.32
CA THR A 275 -7.73 -14.98 9.88
C THR A 275 -7.02 -15.24 11.21
N GLU A 276 -5.81 -15.81 11.17
CA GLU A 276 -4.85 -15.40 12.19
C GLU A 276 -4.59 -13.90 11.98
N GLN A 277 -5.40 -13.09 12.67
CA GLN A 277 -5.21 -11.66 12.77
C GLN A 277 -3.76 -11.40 13.18
N LYS A 278 -2.99 -10.76 12.28
CA LYS A 278 -1.69 -10.13 12.54
C LYS A 278 -0.85 -10.82 13.65
N LYS A 279 -0.26 -11.98 13.33
CA LYS A 279 0.68 -12.76 14.18
C LYS A 279 1.84 -11.99 14.84
N TRP A 280 2.05 -10.72 14.48
CA TRP A 280 3.10 -9.88 15.04
C TRP A 280 2.62 -8.94 16.16
N LEU A 281 1.31 -8.77 16.35
CA LEU A 281 0.79 -7.93 17.45
C LEU A 281 0.77 -8.70 18.75
N THR A 282 1.23 -8.08 19.83
CA THR A 282 1.18 -8.65 21.17
C THR A 282 -0.24 -8.55 21.76
N SER A 283 -0.55 -9.42 22.71
CA SER A 283 -1.82 -9.40 23.45
C SER A 283 -2.06 -8.05 24.14
N ASN A 284 -1.00 -7.35 24.58
CA ASN A 284 -1.10 -6.01 25.14
C ASN A 284 -1.65 -5.00 24.11
N THR A 285 -1.08 -4.99 22.91
CA THR A 285 -1.54 -4.10 21.83
C THR A 285 -2.98 -4.39 21.42
N ILE A 286 -3.38 -5.66 21.38
CA ILE A 286 -4.77 -6.05 21.10
C ILE A 286 -5.72 -5.51 22.17
N LYS A 287 -5.40 -5.69 23.46
CA LYS A 287 -6.19 -5.14 24.57
C LYS A 287 -6.34 -3.62 24.48
N LEU A 288 -5.26 -2.89 24.19
CA LEU A 288 -5.31 -1.44 24.02
C LEU A 288 -6.24 -1.03 22.86
N LEU A 289 -6.23 -1.79 21.74
CA LEU A 289 -7.12 -1.55 20.61
C LEU A 289 -8.60 -1.78 20.96
N GLU A 290 -8.89 -2.81 21.75
CA GLU A 290 -10.22 -3.13 22.26
C GLU A 290 -10.72 -2.06 23.24
N GLU A 291 -9.90 -1.69 24.22
CA GLU A 291 -10.21 -0.63 25.18
C GLU A 291 -10.48 0.70 24.48
N ARG A 292 -9.67 1.05 23.47
CA ARG A 292 -9.92 2.23 22.64
C ARG A 292 -11.25 2.14 21.89
N ASN A 293 -11.62 0.96 21.39
CA ASN A 293 -12.91 0.77 20.74
C ASN A 293 -14.08 0.96 21.73
N HIS A 294 -13.96 0.47 22.96
CA HIS A 294 -14.94 0.74 24.01
C HIS A 294 -15.07 2.25 24.31
N LEU A 295 -13.95 2.97 24.43
CA LEU A 295 -13.92 4.42 24.65
C LEU A 295 -14.52 5.22 23.48
N ILE A 296 -14.40 4.75 22.25
CA ILE A 296 -15.02 5.40 21.08
C ILE A 296 -16.56 5.29 21.14
N ASN A 297 -17.08 4.18 21.65
CA ASN A 297 -18.52 3.93 21.73
C ASN A 297 -19.19 4.52 22.98
N ALA A 298 -18.41 4.97 23.97
CA ALA A 298 -18.91 5.63 25.18
C ALA A 298 -19.41 7.08 24.93
N LYS A 299 -20.16 7.63 25.90
CA LYS A 299 -20.69 9.01 25.85
C LYS A 299 -19.57 10.05 25.74
N ASP A 300 -19.74 11.07 24.90
CA ASP A 300 -18.70 12.08 24.65
C ASP A 300 -18.49 13.03 25.85
N THR A 301 -17.38 12.83 26.58
CA THR A 301 -16.97 13.70 27.69
C THR A 301 -15.54 14.23 27.49
N LYS A 302 -15.22 15.37 28.12
CA LYS A 302 -13.85 15.93 28.13
C LYS A 302 -12.82 14.94 28.68
N HIS A 303 -13.19 14.19 29.72
CA HIS A 303 -12.36 13.13 30.30
C HIS A 303 -12.06 12.02 29.29
N ARG A 304 -13.09 11.51 28.61
CA ARG A 304 -12.94 10.49 27.57
C ARG A 304 -12.04 10.94 26.42
N ARG A 305 -12.13 12.20 25.99
CA ARG A 305 -11.24 12.73 24.93
C ARG A 305 -9.78 12.71 25.37
N LYS A 306 -9.47 13.08 26.62
CA LYS A 306 -8.11 12.97 27.18
C LYS A 306 -7.63 11.52 27.23
N GLN A 307 -8.49 10.58 27.68
CA GLN A 307 -8.18 9.15 27.68
C GLN A 307 -7.92 8.63 26.26
N LEU A 308 -8.72 9.04 25.28
CA LEU A 308 -8.53 8.65 23.88
C LEU A 308 -7.20 9.12 23.30
N VAL A 309 -6.73 10.32 23.67
CA VAL A 309 -5.41 10.80 23.27
C VAL A 309 -4.31 9.94 23.91
N LYS A 310 -4.42 9.66 25.21
CA LYS A 310 -3.46 8.84 25.95
C LYS A 310 -3.36 7.42 25.37
N ILE A 311 -4.48 6.72 25.25
CA ILE A 311 -4.51 5.35 24.73
C ILE A 311 -4.07 5.28 23.27
N SER A 312 -4.37 6.31 22.45
CA SER A 312 -3.88 6.36 21.07
C SER A 312 -2.36 6.49 21.00
N LYS A 313 -1.75 7.23 21.93
CA LYS A 313 -0.29 7.33 22.06
C LYS A 313 0.31 5.98 22.48
N GLU A 314 -0.26 5.35 23.50
CA GLU A 314 0.17 4.03 23.99
C GLU A 314 0.07 2.95 22.91
N ILE A 315 -1.05 2.91 22.16
CA ILE A 315 -1.20 1.99 21.01
C ILE A 315 -0.12 2.24 19.96
N LYS A 316 0.19 3.50 19.65
CA LYS A 316 1.21 3.84 18.65
C LYS A 316 2.59 3.36 19.10
N GLU A 317 2.92 3.52 20.38
CA GLU A 317 4.17 3.06 20.98
C GLU A 317 4.24 1.53 21.03
N SER A 318 3.17 0.87 21.50
CA SER A 318 3.05 -0.59 21.56
C SER A 318 3.15 -1.24 20.18
N ILE A 319 2.48 -0.68 19.16
CA ILE A 319 2.60 -1.13 17.77
C ILE A 319 4.03 -0.99 17.24
N ARG A 320 4.75 0.08 17.59
CA ARG A 320 6.15 0.26 17.18
C ARG A 320 7.04 -0.79 17.83
N ALA A 321 6.86 -1.03 19.13
CA ALA A 321 7.60 -2.05 19.87
C ALA A 321 7.33 -3.47 19.34
N ASP A 322 6.08 -3.79 19.04
CA ASP A 322 5.68 -5.07 18.43
C ASP A 322 6.36 -5.27 17.06
N ARG A 323 6.39 -4.23 16.23
CA ARG A 323 7.08 -4.27 14.92
C ARG A 323 8.58 -4.51 15.07
N GLU A 324 9.22 -3.79 15.99
CA GLU A 324 10.65 -3.91 16.22
C GLU A 324 11.01 -5.30 16.76
N THR A 325 10.23 -5.80 17.72
CA THR A 325 10.38 -7.16 18.26
C THR A 325 10.23 -8.21 17.17
N ASN A 326 9.21 -8.09 16.32
CA ASN A 326 9.00 -9.01 15.21
C ASN A 326 10.13 -8.94 14.16
N ARG A 327 10.66 -7.73 13.92
CA ARG A 327 11.81 -7.51 13.04
C ARG A 327 13.05 -8.22 13.57
N MET A 328 13.37 -8.01 14.84
CA MET A 328 14.53 -8.62 15.51
C MET A 328 14.42 -10.15 15.53
N LYS A 329 13.27 -10.70 15.92
CA LYS A 329 13.01 -12.15 15.90
C LYS A 329 13.19 -12.75 14.50
N SER A 330 12.73 -12.06 13.47
CA SER A 330 12.87 -12.53 12.08
C SER A 330 14.33 -12.52 11.64
N ILE A 331 15.09 -11.48 12.00
CA ILE A 331 16.53 -11.39 11.70
C ILE A 331 17.29 -12.50 12.42
N GLU A 332 17.08 -12.66 13.72
CA GLU A 332 17.72 -13.69 14.54
C GLU A 332 17.43 -15.11 14.02
N HIS A 333 16.17 -15.41 13.69
CA HIS A 333 15.78 -16.70 13.10
C HIS A 333 16.59 -17.04 11.85
N TYR A 334 16.78 -16.07 10.94
CA TYR A 334 17.49 -16.29 9.68
C TYR A 334 19.01 -16.32 9.84
N ILE A 335 19.56 -15.55 10.78
CA ILE A 335 20.98 -15.65 11.17
C ILE A 335 21.25 -17.07 11.67
N ASN A 336 20.45 -17.57 12.63
CA ASN A 336 20.66 -18.90 13.21
C ASN A 336 20.44 -20.04 12.21
N LYS A 337 19.52 -19.86 11.24
CA LYS A 337 19.18 -20.91 10.27
C LYS A 337 20.09 -20.94 9.04
N THR A 338 20.52 -19.79 8.55
CA THR A 338 21.20 -19.67 7.24
C THR A 338 22.52 -18.92 7.28
N GLY A 339 22.89 -18.33 8.42
CA GLY A 339 24.08 -17.48 8.55
C GLY A 339 23.97 -16.12 7.83
N GLY A 340 22.83 -15.80 7.21
CA GLY A 340 22.67 -14.63 6.35
C GLY A 340 21.39 -13.83 6.61
N ILE A 341 21.50 -12.50 6.53
CA ILE A 341 20.40 -11.57 6.85
C ILE A 341 19.55 -11.20 5.60
N LYS A 342 20.05 -11.48 4.39
CA LYS A 342 19.39 -11.11 3.12
C LYS A 342 17.96 -11.67 3.01
N LYS A 343 17.75 -12.91 3.46
CA LYS A 343 16.42 -13.53 3.47
C LYS A 343 15.48 -12.90 4.49
N ALA A 344 15.99 -12.56 5.68
CA ALA A 344 15.23 -11.81 6.68
C ALA A 344 14.73 -10.48 6.14
N TYR A 345 15.62 -9.71 5.50
CA TYR A 345 15.23 -8.44 4.88
C TYR A 345 14.20 -8.62 3.78
N LYS A 346 14.35 -9.64 2.93
CA LYS A 346 13.36 -9.93 1.89
C LYS A 346 11.98 -10.24 2.46
N ASP A 347 11.91 -11.03 3.53
CA ASP A 347 10.64 -11.42 4.17
C ASP A 347 10.02 -10.27 4.98
N LEU A 348 10.86 -9.45 5.62
CA LEU A 348 10.42 -8.24 6.34
C LEU A 348 9.97 -7.13 5.38
N THR A 349 10.52 -7.11 4.17
CA THR A 349 10.15 -6.16 3.11
C THR A 349 8.85 -6.62 2.46
N ASN A 350 7.75 -6.30 3.11
CA ASN A 350 6.39 -6.56 2.61
C ASN A 350 5.94 -5.54 1.56
N SER A 351 6.86 -4.91 0.82
CA SER A 351 6.48 -3.91 -0.18
C SER A 351 7.51 -3.79 -1.30
N ILE A 352 7.02 -3.51 -2.50
CA ILE A 352 7.86 -3.27 -3.67
C ILE A 352 7.68 -1.81 -4.08
N ASP A 353 8.77 -1.06 -4.17
CA ASP A 353 8.74 0.30 -4.71
C ASP A 353 8.57 0.26 -6.23
N TRP A 354 7.66 1.08 -6.74
CA TRP A 354 7.46 1.28 -8.17
C TRP A 354 8.10 2.60 -8.61
N VAL A 355 8.64 2.59 -9.82
CA VAL A 355 9.14 3.79 -10.47
C VAL A 355 7.97 4.73 -10.73
N VAL A 356 8.08 5.95 -10.21
CA VAL A 356 7.05 6.99 -10.31
C VAL A 356 6.98 7.60 -11.70
N LYS A 357 8.13 8.03 -12.22
CA LYS A 357 8.26 8.69 -13.52
C LYS A 357 9.63 8.40 -14.12
N MET A 358 9.70 8.47 -15.44
CA MET A 358 10.94 8.24 -16.20
C MET A 358 11.08 9.30 -17.29
N LYS A 359 12.30 9.77 -17.53
CA LYS A 359 12.60 10.70 -18.63
C LYS A 359 12.86 9.91 -19.90
N ASN A 360 12.27 10.32 -21.00
CA ASN A 360 12.62 9.81 -22.32
C ASN A 360 13.92 10.46 -22.84
N ASN A 361 14.37 10.04 -24.02
CA ASN A 361 15.58 10.58 -24.66
C ASN A 361 15.51 12.08 -24.97
N SER A 362 14.30 12.66 -25.06
CA SER A 362 14.10 14.10 -25.26
C SER A 362 14.02 14.89 -23.95
N GLY A 363 14.28 14.25 -22.79
CA GLY A 363 14.25 14.88 -21.46
C GLY A 363 12.86 15.07 -20.85
N LYS A 364 11.77 14.68 -21.53
CA LYS A 364 10.39 14.83 -21.06
C LYS A 364 10.03 13.70 -20.08
N CYS A 365 9.49 14.05 -18.92
CA CYS A 365 9.02 13.10 -17.92
C CYS A 365 7.72 12.42 -18.37
N LYS A 366 7.66 11.09 -18.22
CA LYS A 366 6.48 10.26 -18.41
C LYS A 366 6.06 9.60 -17.11
N HIS A 367 4.75 9.58 -16.88
CA HIS A 367 4.11 9.11 -15.64
C HIS A 367 3.22 7.87 -15.87
N HIS A 368 2.80 7.63 -17.11
CA HIS A 368 1.99 6.48 -17.47
C HIS A 368 2.81 5.20 -17.41
N ARG A 369 2.19 4.12 -16.91
CA ARG A 369 2.90 2.86 -16.71
C ARG A 369 3.40 2.25 -18.01
N THR A 370 2.63 2.36 -19.09
CA THR A 370 3.00 1.91 -20.43
C THR A 370 4.24 2.64 -20.93
N ASP A 371 4.23 3.97 -20.87
CA ASP A 371 5.35 4.81 -21.32
C ASP A 371 6.63 4.51 -20.53
N ILE A 372 6.53 4.32 -19.22
CA ILE A 372 7.69 3.98 -18.36
C ILE A 372 8.27 2.62 -18.77
N LEU A 373 7.41 1.64 -19.06
CA LEU A 373 7.86 0.32 -19.52
C LEU A 373 8.52 0.42 -20.90
N GLU A 374 7.93 1.16 -21.84
CA GLU A 374 8.50 1.37 -23.18
C GLU A 374 9.88 2.03 -23.12
N ILE A 375 10.04 3.10 -22.32
CA ILE A 375 11.33 3.78 -22.14
C ILE A 375 12.35 2.82 -21.53
N ALA A 376 11.98 2.07 -20.49
CA ALA A 376 12.87 1.11 -19.85
C ALA A 376 13.26 -0.01 -20.83
N THR A 377 12.31 -0.56 -21.58
CA THR A 377 12.55 -1.60 -22.59
C THR A 377 13.48 -1.09 -23.68
N ALA A 378 13.26 0.12 -24.21
CA ALA A 378 14.12 0.71 -25.21
C ALA A 378 15.56 0.92 -24.68
N TYR A 379 15.69 1.40 -23.44
CA TYR A 379 16.99 1.56 -22.79
C TYR A 379 17.74 0.22 -22.66
N TYR A 380 17.09 -0.80 -22.11
CA TYR A 380 17.73 -2.11 -21.92
C TYR A 380 18.00 -2.81 -23.25
N LYS A 381 17.11 -2.66 -24.24
CA LYS A 381 17.35 -3.18 -25.59
C LYS A 381 18.62 -2.58 -26.17
N LYS A 382 18.79 -1.25 -26.12
CA LYS A 382 20.01 -0.57 -26.56
C LYS A 382 21.24 -0.96 -25.74
N LEU A 383 21.10 -1.14 -24.42
CA LEU A 383 22.21 -1.51 -23.54
C LEU A 383 22.75 -2.92 -23.86
N TYR A 384 21.87 -3.84 -24.26
CA TYR A 384 22.20 -5.22 -24.59
C TYR A 384 22.21 -5.50 -26.11
N GLU A 385 22.06 -4.49 -26.95
CA GLU A 385 22.29 -4.59 -28.39
C GLU A 385 23.79 -4.86 -28.57
N CYS A 386 24.12 -6.08 -29.00
CA CYS A 386 25.50 -6.49 -29.22
C CYS A 386 26.03 -5.74 -30.45
N ASN A 387 26.82 -4.70 -30.22
CA ASN A 387 27.52 -3.96 -31.29
C ASN A 387 28.92 -4.54 -31.57
N THR A 388 29.28 -5.64 -30.92
CA THR A 388 30.53 -6.34 -31.17
C THR A 388 30.19 -7.55 -32.03
N SER A 389 30.44 -7.45 -33.33
CA SER A 389 30.73 -8.63 -34.15
C SER A 389 32.04 -9.22 -33.60
N GLN A 390 31.93 -10.06 -32.58
CA GLN A 390 32.98 -11.03 -32.33
C GLN A 390 32.84 -12.05 -33.44
N ASP A 391 33.87 -12.13 -34.29
CA ASP A 391 34.01 -13.28 -35.17
C ASP A 391 33.85 -14.53 -34.31
N GLU A 392 32.95 -15.43 -34.70
CA GLU A 392 32.89 -16.76 -34.11
C GLU A 392 34.28 -17.38 -34.34
N VAL A 393 35.11 -17.37 -33.31
CA VAL A 393 36.34 -18.16 -33.33
C VAL A 393 35.85 -19.60 -33.28
N ASP A 394 35.96 -20.26 -34.43
CA ASP A 394 35.80 -21.70 -34.53
C ASP A 394 36.77 -22.35 -33.54
N LEU A 395 36.22 -22.91 -32.45
CA LEU A 395 36.99 -23.66 -31.44
C LEU A 395 37.43 -25.03 -31.98
N GLY A 396 37.33 -25.26 -33.28
CA GLY A 396 37.77 -26.47 -33.98
C GLY A 396 39.29 -26.66 -34.08
N GLU A 397 40.10 -25.65 -33.78
CA GLU A 397 41.56 -25.83 -33.68
C GLU A 397 42.02 -25.94 -32.21
N THR A 398 42.27 -27.18 -31.78
CA THR A 398 42.95 -27.54 -30.53
C THR A 398 44.46 -27.27 -30.57
N SER A 399 44.91 -26.31 -31.38
CA SER A 399 46.33 -26.01 -31.56
C SER A 399 46.84 -25.07 -30.46
N ASN A 400 47.50 -25.68 -29.47
CA ASN A 400 48.40 -25.09 -28.50
C ASN A 400 47.81 -23.97 -27.61
N ILE A 401 47.00 -24.38 -26.63
CA ILE A 401 46.87 -23.59 -25.39
C ILE A 401 48.28 -23.56 -24.74
N PRO A 402 48.91 -22.39 -24.59
CA PRO A 402 50.19 -22.30 -23.90
C PRO A 402 50.03 -22.84 -22.48
N THR A 403 50.99 -23.64 -22.02
CA THR A 403 50.99 -24.10 -20.63
C THR A 403 51.06 -22.86 -19.73
N ILE A 404 50.13 -22.75 -18.78
CA ILE A 404 50.06 -21.64 -17.83
C ILE A 404 51.45 -21.45 -17.22
N LEU A 405 52.03 -20.26 -17.39
CA LEU A 405 53.36 -19.98 -16.89
C LEU A 405 53.30 -19.82 -15.38
N GLN A 406 54.31 -20.33 -14.67
CA GLN A 406 54.40 -20.15 -13.23
C GLN A 406 54.36 -18.68 -12.82
N ALA A 407 54.95 -17.78 -13.63
CA ALA A 407 54.91 -16.34 -13.42
C ALA A 407 53.49 -15.74 -13.52
N GLU A 408 52.61 -16.32 -14.35
CA GLU A 408 51.20 -15.90 -14.43
C GLU A 408 50.43 -16.31 -13.17
N VAL A 409 50.70 -17.52 -12.65
CA VAL A 409 50.12 -18.01 -11.41
C VAL A 409 50.59 -17.15 -10.23
N GLU A 410 51.88 -16.83 -10.15
CA GLU A 410 52.45 -15.98 -9.10
C GLU A 410 51.88 -14.56 -9.16
N LYS A 411 51.78 -13.95 -10.34
CA LYS A 411 51.16 -12.63 -10.52
C LYS A 411 49.67 -12.64 -10.16
N ALA A 412 48.94 -13.70 -10.50
CA ALA A 412 47.53 -13.84 -10.15
C ALA A 412 47.34 -13.96 -8.63
N ILE A 413 48.21 -14.71 -7.94
CA ILE A 413 48.24 -14.82 -6.48
C ILE A 413 48.54 -13.46 -5.84
N ASP A 414 49.55 -12.74 -6.34
CA ASP A 414 49.99 -11.46 -5.75
C ASP A 414 49.00 -10.30 -6.01
N THR A 415 48.27 -10.33 -7.14
CA THR A 415 47.28 -9.29 -7.48
C THR A 415 45.89 -9.54 -6.91
N GLN A 416 45.66 -10.71 -6.30
CA GLN A 416 44.37 -11.08 -5.73
C GLN A 416 44.17 -10.43 -4.36
N LYS A 417 43.01 -9.78 -4.16
CA LYS A 417 42.66 -9.14 -2.89
C LYS A 417 42.64 -10.16 -1.74
N SER A 418 43.26 -9.81 -0.62
CA SER A 418 43.16 -10.53 0.64
C SER A 418 41.69 -10.65 1.09
N ASP A 419 41.34 -11.73 1.79
CA ASP A 419 40.01 -12.04 2.35
C ASP A 419 38.92 -12.56 1.39
N LYS A 420 39.30 -13.21 0.28
CA LYS A 420 38.34 -14.02 -0.49
C LYS A 420 38.05 -15.36 0.20
N ALA A 421 36.79 -15.78 0.16
CA ALA A 421 36.38 -17.11 0.59
C ALA A 421 37.05 -18.19 -0.30
N PRO A 422 37.54 -19.30 0.27
CA PRO A 422 38.18 -20.37 -0.50
C PRO A 422 37.20 -21.01 -1.48
N GLY A 423 37.74 -21.40 -2.64
CA GLY A 423 37.01 -22.17 -3.63
C GLY A 423 36.83 -23.64 -3.22
N PRO A 424 36.29 -24.48 -4.12
CA PRO A 424 36.13 -25.92 -3.89
C PRO A 424 37.45 -26.66 -3.61
N ASP A 425 38.58 -26.06 -3.99
CA ASP A 425 39.95 -26.48 -3.76
C ASP A 425 40.47 -26.18 -2.34
N VAL A 426 39.71 -25.43 -1.53
CA VAL A 426 39.98 -25.16 -0.09
C VAL A 426 41.27 -24.36 0.16
N ILE A 427 41.92 -23.84 -0.88
CA ILE A 427 43.16 -23.07 -0.74
C ILE A 427 42.83 -21.66 -0.23
N VAL A 428 43.31 -21.34 0.98
CA VAL A 428 43.21 -19.99 1.56
C VAL A 428 44.57 -19.31 1.43
N LEU A 429 44.61 -18.14 0.80
CA LEU A 429 45.83 -17.34 0.54
C LEU A 429 46.69 -17.04 1.79
N ARG A 430 46.14 -17.19 2.99
CA ARG A 430 46.89 -17.01 4.24
C ARG A 430 47.97 -18.08 4.45
N GLU A 431 47.77 -19.29 3.92
CA GLU A 431 48.74 -20.40 4.03
C GLU A 431 49.85 -20.35 2.98
N SER A 432 49.63 -19.72 1.83
CA SER A 432 50.63 -19.62 0.76
C SER A 432 51.74 -18.59 1.05
N ASN A 433 51.46 -17.55 1.84
CA ASN A 433 52.48 -16.58 2.25
C ASN A 433 53.41 -17.11 3.36
N LEU A 434 52.92 -18.02 4.22
CA LEU A 434 53.76 -18.66 5.26
C LEU A 434 54.83 -19.58 4.65
N LYS A 435 54.55 -20.24 3.52
CA LYS A 435 55.53 -21.10 2.82
C LYS A 435 56.62 -20.33 2.08
N LYS A 436 56.41 -19.04 1.75
CA LYS A 436 57.47 -18.20 1.16
C LYS A 436 58.51 -17.77 2.21
N GLU A 437 58.13 -17.61 3.47
CA GLU A 437 59.06 -17.23 4.56
C GLU A 437 59.97 -18.39 5.00
N GLU A 438 59.53 -19.66 4.91
CA GLU A 438 60.38 -20.82 5.26
C GLU A 438 61.48 -21.14 4.22
N ASN A 439 61.31 -20.73 2.95
CA ASN A 439 62.28 -21.02 1.88
C ASN A 439 63.36 -19.93 1.70
N HIS A 440 63.41 -18.92 2.55
CA HIS A 440 64.50 -17.93 2.59
C HIS A 440 65.42 -18.09 3.82
N SER A 441 65.28 -19.19 4.55
CA SER A 441 66.07 -19.47 5.76
C SER A 441 66.84 -20.81 5.70
N LYS A 442 67.34 -21.20 4.53
CA LYS A 442 68.37 -22.23 4.36
C LYS A 442 69.47 -21.79 3.42
#